data_AF-A0A9Q0TZG2-F1
#
_entry.id   AF-A0A9Q0TZG2-F1
#
_cell.length_a   1.000
_cell.length_b   1.000
_cell.length_c   1.000
_cell.angle_alpha   90.00
_cell.angle_beta   90.00
_cell.angle_gamma   90.00
#
_symmetry.space_group_name_H-M   'P 1'
#
loop_
_entity.id
_entity.type
_entity.pdbx_description
1 polymer ?
#
loop_
_entity_poly.entity_id
_entity_poly.type
_entity_poly.pdbx_seq_one_letter_code
_entity_poly.pdbx_strand_id
1 'polypeptide(L)'
;MANLAQVAGVDALSLANMIISSARNATAHKKNCEQLAEHVKIISNLLEKIKSTDLVNLPATKEPLDCLEEALRKAFDLVESCKEKSYLYMLAMGWSVVYQFRQVQDEIDRYLRLVPLISLVHEFRMQNIKEGWQAIQEDQTRLYSR
;
A
#
# COMPACT_ATOMS: atom_id res chain seq x y z
N MET A 1 3.44 24.38 16.91
CA MET A 1 2.60 23.17 16.97
C MET A 1 1.63 23.22 15.80
N ALA A 2 2.04 22.70 14.64
CA ALA A 2 1.21 22.71 13.44
C ALA A 2 0.60 21.32 13.23
N ASN A 3 -0.73 21.27 13.35
CA ASN A 3 -1.64 20.40 12.60
C ASN A 3 -1.48 18.86 12.74
N LEU A 4 -1.58 18.34 13.97
CA LEU A 4 -1.77 16.89 14.20
C LEU A 4 -3.25 16.44 14.09
N ALA A 5 -4.18 17.35 13.77
CA ALA A 5 -5.62 17.08 13.80
C ALA A 5 -6.25 16.80 12.42
N GLN A 6 -5.50 16.81 11.31
CA GLN A 6 -6.04 16.54 9.96
C GLN A 6 -5.86 15.10 9.46
N VAL A 7 -5.29 14.18 10.25
CA VAL A 7 -4.93 12.83 9.77
C VAL A 7 -6.02 11.77 10.02
N ALA A 8 -7.23 12.17 10.40
CA ALA A 8 -8.38 11.27 10.38
C ALA A 8 -9.04 11.33 8.97
N GLY A 9 -8.62 10.44 8.06
CA GLY A 9 -9.25 10.28 6.74
C GLY A 9 -8.33 10.40 5.52
N VAL A 10 -7.01 10.36 5.70
CA VAL A 10 -6.06 10.36 4.58
C VAL A 10 -5.90 8.92 4.06
N ASP A 11 -6.41 8.63 2.86
CA ASP A 11 -6.24 7.33 2.22
C ASP A 11 -4.78 7.06 1.82
N ALA A 12 -4.42 5.78 1.66
CA ALA A 12 -3.06 5.35 1.28
C ALA A 12 -2.49 6.08 0.05
N LEU A 13 -3.34 6.40 -0.94
CA LEU A 13 -2.92 7.13 -2.13
C LEU A 13 -2.52 8.58 -1.81
N SER A 14 -3.28 9.25 -0.95
CA SER A 14 -2.98 10.60 -0.49
C SER A 14 -1.67 10.64 0.32
N LEU A 15 -1.43 9.65 1.21
CA LEU A 15 -0.15 9.48 1.90
C LEU A 15 1.02 9.31 0.92
N ALA A 16 0.85 8.45 -0.09
CA ALA A 16 1.89 8.22 -1.10
C ALA A 16 2.29 9.53 -1.82
N ASN A 17 1.30 10.35 -2.21
CA ASN A 17 1.55 11.64 -2.85
C ASN A 17 2.23 12.65 -1.90
N MET A 18 1.87 12.66 -0.62
CA MET A 18 2.51 13.49 0.39
C MET A 18 3.96 13.09 0.65
N ILE A 19 4.29 11.79 0.65
CA ILE A 19 5.67 11.30 0.74
C ILE A 19 6.49 11.80 -0.46
N ILE A 20 5.98 11.62 -1.68
CA ILE A 20 6.68 11.99 -2.92
C ILE A 20 6.99 13.49 -2.96
N SER A 21 6.01 14.32 -2.58
CA SER A 21 6.18 15.77 -2.52
C SER A 21 7.12 16.20 -1.40
N SER A 22 7.01 15.59 -0.21
CA SER A 22 7.79 15.95 0.97
C SER A 22 9.26 15.56 0.88
N ALA A 23 9.57 14.45 0.19
CA ALA A 23 10.95 13.99 0.00
C ALA A 23 11.83 15.03 -0.72
N ARG A 24 11.24 15.85 -1.61
CA ARG A 24 11.96 16.92 -2.33
C ARG A 24 12.48 18.02 -1.42
N ASN A 25 11.85 18.20 -0.26
CA ASN A 25 12.18 19.24 0.70
C ASN A 25 13.09 18.73 1.84
N ALA A 26 13.56 17.47 1.78
CA ALA A 26 14.42 16.91 2.79
C ALA A 26 15.81 17.58 2.77
N THR A 27 16.25 18.06 3.93
CA THR A 27 17.60 18.62 4.15
C THR A 27 18.56 17.56 4.70
N ALA A 28 18.01 16.47 5.25
CA ALA A 28 18.67 15.28 5.77
C ALA A 28 18.49 14.07 4.86
N HIS A 29 19.43 13.12 4.89
CA HIS A 29 19.25 11.78 4.32
C HIS A 29 18.65 11.78 2.90
N LYS A 30 18.96 12.82 2.11
CA LYS A 30 18.27 13.17 0.86
C LYS A 30 18.16 11.99 -0.10
N LYS A 31 19.25 11.25 -0.27
CA LYS A 31 19.28 10.05 -1.11
C LYS A 31 18.27 8.99 -0.68
N ASN A 32 18.10 8.75 0.63
CA ASN A 32 17.13 7.77 1.13
C ASN A 32 15.70 8.27 0.94
N CYS A 33 15.45 9.57 1.18
CA CYS A 33 14.13 10.17 0.91
C CYS A 33 13.76 10.09 -0.57
N GLU A 34 14.70 10.40 -1.47
CA GLU A 34 14.51 10.31 -2.93
C GLU A 34 14.25 8.88 -3.38
N GLN A 35 15.05 7.91 -2.92
CA GLN A 35 14.85 6.49 -3.22
C GLN A 35 13.50 5.97 -2.73
N LEU A 36 13.08 6.35 -1.52
CA LEU A 36 11.76 6.01 -1.00
C LEU A 36 10.66 6.65 -1.85
N ALA A 37 10.79 7.92 -2.24
CA ALA A 37 9.81 8.60 -3.07
C ALA A 37 9.68 7.97 -4.47
N GLU A 38 10.78 7.58 -5.09
CA GLU A 38 10.77 6.83 -6.35
C GLU A 38 10.01 5.52 -6.21
N HIS A 39 10.27 4.79 -5.12
CA HIS A 39 9.59 3.54 -4.85
C HIS A 39 8.08 3.74 -4.61
N VAL A 40 7.73 4.69 -3.74
CA VAL A 40 6.33 5.03 -3.42
C VAL A 40 5.57 5.55 -4.65
N LYS A 41 6.24 6.18 -5.62
CA LYS A 41 5.62 6.59 -6.90
C LYS A 41 5.17 5.40 -7.75
N ILE A 42 5.92 4.29 -7.75
CA ILE A 42 5.48 3.07 -8.44
C ILE A 42 4.22 2.53 -7.73
N ILE A 43 4.22 2.58 -6.40
CA ILE A 43 3.13 2.11 -5.55
C ILE A 43 1.88 2.98 -5.70
N SER A 44 2.01 4.30 -5.79
CA SER A 44 0.85 5.19 -6.00
C SER A 44 0.12 4.86 -7.30
N ASN A 45 0.87 4.58 -8.38
CA ASN A 45 0.28 4.17 -9.67
C ASN A 45 -0.46 2.82 -9.55
N LEU A 46 0.03 1.90 -8.70
CA LEU A 46 -0.65 0.63 -8.45
C LEU A 46 -1.91 0.84 -7.59
N LEU A 47 -1.84 1.69 -6.56
CA LEU A 47 -2.97 2.04 -5.71
C LEU A 47 -4.10 2.71 -6.50
N GLU A 48 -3.78 3.59 -7.45
CA GLU A 48 -4.77 4.18 -8.37
C GLU A 48 -5.50 3.10 -9.18
N LYS A 49 -4.75 2.12 -9.71
CA LYS A 49 -5.35 0.98 -10.43
C LYS A 49 -6.23 0.15 -9.51
N ILE A 50 -5.76 -0.20 -8.31
CA ILE A 50 -6.55 -0.97 -7.34
C ILE A 50 -7.85 -0.24 -6.99
N LYS A 51 -7.80 1.09 -6.77
CA LYS A 51 -8.98 1.92 -6.48
C LYS A 51 -9.99 1.95 -7.65
N SER A 52 -9.52 1.76 -8.88
CA SER A 52 -10.37 1.65 -10.07
C SER A 52 -11.01 0.27 -10.28
N THR A 53 -10.67 -0.71 -9.44
CA THR A 53 -11.20 -2.09 -9.49
C THR A 53 -12.07 -2.41 -8.27
N ASP A 54 -12.84 -3.50 -8.33
CA ASP A 54 -13.62 -3.98 -7.19
C ASP A 54 -12.77 -4.59 -6.06
N LEU A 55 -11.45 -4.64 -6.22
CA LEU A 55 -10.54 -5.24 -5.24
C LEU A 55 -10.55 -4.53 -3.89
N VAL A 56 -10.87 -3.24 -3.84
CA VAL A 56 -11.00 -2.49 -2.57
C VAL A 56 -12.23 -2.94 -1.77
N ASN A 57 -13.24 -3.48 -2.44
CA ASN A 57 -14.48 -3.94 -1.82
C ASN A 57 -14.39 -5.40 -1.34
N LEU A 58 -13.33 -6.12 -1.72
CA LEU A 58 -13.14 -7.50 -1.30
C LEU A 58 -12.78 -7.54 0.21
N PRO A 59 -13.53 -8.23 1.08
CA PRO A 59 -13.24 -8.24 2.51
C PRO A 59 -11.83 -8.76 2.85
N ALA A 60 -11.29 -9.66 2.01
CA ALA A 60 -9.97 -10.26 2.21
C ALA A 60 -8.81 -9.30 1.91
N THR A 61 -9.01 -8.20 1.16
CA THR A 61 -7.97 -7.22 0.84
C THR A 61 -7.95 -6.05 1.83
N LYS A 62 -9.01 -5.89 2.63
CA LYS A 62 -9.15 -4.78 3.58
C LYS A 62 -7.98 -4.73 4.58
N GLU A 63 -7.71 -5.82 5.29
CA GLU A 63 -6.64 -5.86 6.29
C GLU A 63 -5.23 -5.56 5.70
N PRO A 64 -4.83 -6.13 4.55
CA PRO A 64 -3.60 -5.73 3.86
C PRO A 64 -3.55 -4.25 3.46
N LEU A 65 -4.67 -3.67 3.00
CA LEU A 65 -4.74 -2.26 2.61
C LEU A 65 -4.64 -1.32 3.82
N ASP A 66 -5.29 -1.66 4.93
CA ASP A 66 -5.18 -0.93 6.19
C ASP A 66 -3.73 -0.97 6.73
N CYS A 67 -3.09 -2.14 6.68
CA CYS A 67 -1.67 -2.30 7.05
C CYS A 67 -0.73 -1.49 6.14
N LEU A 68 -1.04 -1.41 4.84
CA LEU A 68 -0.28 -0.62 3.87
C LEU A 68 -0.43 0.88 4.14
N GLU A 69 -1.63 1.36 4.47
CA GLU A 69 -1.85 2.75 4.86
C GLU A 69 -1.01 3.12 6.08
N GLU A 70 -0.97 2.26 7.10
CA GLU A 70 -0.16 2.50 8.29
C GLU A 70 1.34 2.49 8.00
N ALA A 71 1.82 1.59 7.13
CA ALA A 71 3.21 1.60 6.69
C ALA A 71 3.58 2.88 5.92
N LEU A 72 2.67 3.39 5.07
CA LEU A 72 2.84 4.66 4.37
C LEU A 72 2.80 5.85 5.35
N ARG A 73 2.01 5.79 6.41
CA ARG A 73 2.00 6.83 7.46
C ARG A 73 3.35 6.91 8.16
N LYS A 74 3.92 5.78 8.59
CA LYS A 74 5.28 5.72 9.16
C LYS A 74 6.33 6.26 8.19
N ALA A 75 6.22 5.91 6.91
CA ALA A 75 7.12 6.39 5.86
C ALA A 75 7.03 7.91 5.69
N PHE A 76 5.83 8.48 5.73
CA PHE A 76 5.61 9.92 5.69
C PHE A 76 6.24 10.62 6.89
N ASP A 77 6.00 10.15 8.11
CA ASP A 77 6.59 10.73 9.33
C ASP A 77 8.12 10.70 9.28
N LEU A 78 8.69 9.61 8.77
CA LEU A 78 10.14 9.47 8.59
C LEU A 78 10.70 10.53 7.61
N VAL A 79 10.01 10.76 6.49
CA VAL A 79 10.38 11.78 5.50
C VAL A 79 10.21 13.19 6.07
N GLU A 80 9.14 13.48 6.80
CA GLU A 80 8.95 14.77 7.48
C GLU A 80 10.08 15.05 8.47
N SER A 81 10.53 14.02 9.17
CA SER A 81 11.63 14.12 10.13
C SER A 81 12.95 14.56 9.50
N CYS A 82 13.08 14.49 8.17
CA CYS A 82 14.25 14.90 7.39
C CYS A 82 14.23 16.37 6.94
N LYS A 83 13.17 17.14 7.20
CA LYS A 83 13.04 18.53 6.72
C LYS A 83 13.79 19.56 7.59
N GLU A 84 13.71 19.46 8.92
CA GLU A 84 14.26 20.49 9.81
C GLU A 84 14.80 19.91 11.13
N LYS A 85 16.03 19.40 11.13
CA LYS A 85 16.72 18.98 12.36
C LYS A 85 18.16 19.45 12.39
N SER A 86 18.66 19.70 13.60
CA SER A 86 20.07 20.07 13.83
C SER A 86 21.00 19.03 13.23
N TYR A 87 22.05 19.45 12.53
CA TYR A 87 23.08 18.58 11.97
C TYR A 87 23.62 17.57 13.00
N LEU A 88 23.76 17.99 14.27
CA LEU A 88 24.17 17.13 15.38
C LEU A 88 23.15 16.02 15.70
N TYR A 89 21.84 16.30 15.63
CA TYR A 89 20.79 15.29 15.79
C TYR A 89 20.85 14.25 14.67
N MET A 90 21.10 14.69 13.43
CA MET A 90 21.16 13.78 12.28
C MET A 90 22.39 12.88 12.32
N LEU A 91 23.53 13.40 12.78
CA LEU A 91 24.72 12.59 13.02
C LEU A 91 24.50 11.55 14.12
N ALA A 92 23.86 11.92 15.23
CA ALA A 92 23.57 10.99 16.33
C ALA A 92 22.60 9.87 15.92
N MET A 93 21.65 10.16 15.02
CA MET A 93 20.61 9.22 14.58
C MET A 93 20.94 8.46 13.29
N GLY A 94 22.09 8.71 12.65
CA GLY A 94 22.33 8.37 11.25
C GLY A 94 22.03 6.91 10.87
N TRP A 95 22.62 5.93 11.58
CA TRP A 95 22.38 4.50 11.31
C TRP A 95 20.96 4.05 11.66
N SER A 96 20.35 4.63 12.69
CA SER A 96 18.96 4.34 13.08
C SER A 96 17.97 4.79 12.00
N VAL A 97 18.21 5.94 11.36
CA VAL A 97 17.33 6.46 10.31
C VAL A 97 17.43 5.61 9.04
N VAL A 98 18.65 5.21 8.64
CA VAL A 98 18.83 4.30 7.48
C VAL A 98 18.13 2.96 7.72
N TYR A 99 18.19 2.42 8.94
CA TYR A 99 17.47 1.21 9.30
C TYR A 99 15.95 1.40 9.22
N GLN A 100 15.43 2.53 9.71
CA GLN A 100 14.00 2.86 9.60
C GLN A 100 13.54 2.94 8.15
N PHE A 101 14.35 3.53 7.24
CA PHE A 101 14.03 3.55 5.81
C PHE A 101 13.89 2.15 5.21
N ARG A 102 14.79 1.23 5.55
CA ARG A 102 14.70 -0.17 5.09
C ARG A 102 13.45 -0.84 5.64
N GLN A 103 13.18 -0.66 6.94
CA GLN A 103 12.03 -1.26 7.58
C GLN A 103 10.70 -0.80 6.95
N VAL A 104 10.53 0.50 6.69
CA VAL A 104 9.29 0.99 6.07
C VAL A 104 9.15 0.52 4.63
N GLN A 105 10.25 0.42 3.87
CA GLN A 105 10.22 -0.15 2.51
C GLN A 105 9.78 -1.62 2.54
N ASP A 106 10.34 -2.42 3.45
CA ASP A 106 9.99 -3.84 3.60
C ASP A 106 8.53 -4.03 4.04
N GLU A 107 8.03 -3.22 4.97
CA GLU A 107 6.61 -3.24 5.40
C GLU A 107 5.68 -2.91 4.23
N ILE A 108 5.97 -1.83 3.50
CA ILE A 108 5.19 -1.41 2.32
C ILE A 108 5.16 -2.53 1.27
N ASP A 109 6.32 -3.08 0.90
CA ASP A 109 6.43 -4.14 -0.12
C ASP A 109 5.68 -5.40 0.27
N ARG A 110 5.76 -5.78 1.55
CA ARG A 110 5.08 -6.96 2.07
C ARG A 110 3.57 -6.85 1.88
N TYR A 111 2.97 -5.74 2.31
CA TYR A 111 1.51 -5.59 2.25
C TYR A 111 1.01 -5.39 0.82
N LEU A 112 1.76 -4.64 0.00
CA LEU A 112 1.42 -4.45 -1.41
C LEU A 112 1.37 -5.78 -2.17
N ARG A 113 2.31 -6.70 -1.92
CA ARG A 113 2.36 -8.02 -2.58
C ARG A 113 1.20 -8.93 -2.22
N LEU A 114 0.59 -8.77 -1.04
CA LEU A 114 -0.52 -9.61 -0.60
C LEU A 114 -1.82 -9.31 -1.35
N VAL A 115 -2.07 -8.05 -1.71
CA VAL A 115 -3.30 -7.61 -2.39
C VAL A 115 -3.56 -8.34 -3.72
N PRO A 116 -2.64 -8.37 -4.71
CA PRO A 116 -2.87 -9.07 -5.97
C PRO A 116 -2.92 -10.59 -5.81
N LEU A 117 -2.19 -11.17 -4.84
CA LEU A 117 -2.25 -12.61 -4.56
C LEU A 117 -3.62 -13.03 -4.03
N ILE A 118 -4.18 -12.26 -3.10
CA ILE A 118 -5.51 -12.50 -2.55
C ILE A 118 -6.58 -12.37 -3.64
N SER A 119 -6.44 -11.36 -4.48
CA SER A 119 -7.34 -11.11 -5.62
C SER A 119 -7.36 -12.28 -6.59
N LEU A 120 -6.18 -12.78 -6.99
CA LEU A 120 -6.05 -13.92 -7.88
C LEU A 120 -6.70 -15.18 -7.30
N VAL A 121 -6.46 -15.47 -6.02
CA VAL A 121 -7.08 -16.62 -5.35
C VAL A 121 -8.60 -16.48 -5.29
N HIS A 122 -9.12 -15.28 -5.08
CA HIS A 122 -10.55 -15.01 -5.07
C HIS A 122 -11.18 -15.25 -6.46
N GLU A 123 -10.56 -14.73 -7.52
CA GLU A 123 -11.00 -14.94 -8.91
C GLU A 123 -11.05 -16.42 -9.27
N PHE A 124 -9.98 -17.19 -8.98
CA PHE A 124 -9.96 -18.63 -9.22
C PHE A 124 -11.08 -19.38 -8.48
N ARG A 125 -11.32 -19.02 -7.21
CA ARG A 125 -12.42 -19.63 -6.44
C ARG A 125 -13.77 -19.35 -7.07
N MET A 126 -14.03 -18.12 -7.48
CA MET A 126 -15.30 -17.72 -8.11
C MET A 126 -15.50 -18.40 -9.46
N GLN A 127 -14.44 -18.54 -10.25
CA GLN A 127 -14.48 -19.26 -11.52
C GLN A 127 -14.86 -20.74 -11.33
N ASN A 128 -14.17 -21.44 -10.43
CA ASN A 128 -14.46 -22.86 -10.15
C ASN A 128 -15.90 -23.08 -9.66
N ILE A 129 -16.41 -22.16 -8.82
CA ILE A 129 -17.80 -22.22 -8.36
C ILE A 129 -18.77 -22.04 -9.55
N LYS A 130 -18.51 -21.06 -10.43
CA LYS A 130 -19.33 -20.81 -11.62
C LYS A 130 -19.37 -22.00 -12.56
N GLU A 131 -18.23 -22.63 -12.82
CA GLU A 131 -18.14 -23.83 -13.65
C GLU A 131 -18.92 -25.00 -13.02
N GLY A 132 -18.84 -25.18 -11.70
CA GLY A 132 -19.64 -26.17 -10.97
C GLY A 132 -21.14 -25.93 -11.10
N TRP A 133 -21.60 -24.68 -10.98
CA TRP A 133 -23.02 -24.35 -11.18
C TRP A 133 -23.49 -24.61 -12.61
N GLN A 134 -22.68 -24.27 -13.62
CA GLN A 134 -23.00 -24.54 -15.02
C GLN A 134 -23.13 -26.04 -15.29
N ALA A 135 -22.21 -26.86 -14.77
CA ALA A 135 -22.28 -28.31 -14.90
C ALA A 135 -23.57 -28.89 -14.28
N ILE A 136 -23.96 -28.42 -13.09
CA ILE A 136 -25.22 -28.83 -12.44
C ILE A 136 -26.43 -28.43 -13.29
N GLN A 137 -26.45 -27.21 -13.84
CA GLN A 137 -27.57 -26.70 -14.61
C GLN A 137 -27.73 -27.42 -15.97
N GLU A 138 -26.63 -27.77 -16.62
CA GLU A 138 -26.63 -28.61 -17.82
C GLU A 138 -27.19 -30.01 -17.55
N ASP A 139 -26.79 -30.63 -16.43
CA ASP A 139 -27.26 -31.96 -16.05
C ASP A 139 -28.77 -31.95 -15.73
N GLN A 140 -29.24 -30.95 -14.97
CA GLN A 140 -30.67 -30.73 -14.72
C GLN A 140 -31.44 -30.55 -16.04
N THR A 141 -30.94 -29.72 -16.95
CA THR A 141 -31.61 -29.48 -18.25
C THR A 141 -31.70 -30.76 -19.09
N ARG A 142 -30.68 -31.62 -19.06
CA ARG A 142 -30.67 -32.93 -19.74
C ARG A 142 -31.65 -33.94 -19.12
N LEU A 143 -31.82 -33.91 -17.80
CA LEU A 143 -32.78 -34.78 -17.09
C LEU A 143 -34.25 -34.42 -17.40
N TYR A 144 -34.57 -33.15 -17.57
CA TYR A 144 -35.94 -32.69 -17.86
C TYR A 144 -36.31 -32.64 -19.35
N SER A 145 -35.37 -32.92 -20.25
CA SER A 145 -35.58 -32.96 -21.71
C SER A 145 -35.65 -34.38 -22.29
N ARG A 146 -35.63 -35.40 -21.44
CA ARG A 146 -35.96 -36.81 -21.75
C ARG A 146 -37.30 -37.17 -21.15
#